data_AF-A0A139XBE1-F1
#
_entry.id   AF-A0A139XBE1-F1
#
_cell.length_a   1.000
_cell.length_b   1.000
_cell.length_c   1.000
_cell.angle_alpha   90.00
_cell.angle_beta   90.00
_cell.angle_gamma   90.00
#
_symmetry.space_group_name_H-M   'P 1'
#
loop_
_entity.id
_entity.type
_entity.pdbx_description
1 polymer ?
#
loop_
_entity_poly.entity_id
_entity_poly.type
_entity_poly.pdbx_seq_one_letter_code
_entity_poly.pdbx_strand_id
1 'polypeptide(L)'
;MTKLLLCDVDGTLTETVSGATFKQNPRDVKVMEGVEAVEAVEAALNWYRDRDWHIVGISNQGGCAAIDQKTGKPFKTIEDAIAEMAYTLELLPQLQAIYFCPDFKGYFCYKVSKDGITKYDHSQKAVLLPYANYDSSVDGYEWKLDEQLNFRKPGAGMINLALKEFDCDGLNMEAAWMVGDREEDKEAASNALIHFCPADLWRSRFTKGIKEFTGLNRDLIWFLEGVEI
;
A
#
# COMPACT_ATOMS: atom_id res chain seq x y z
N MET A 1 -8.95 11.79 15.82
CA MET A 1 -7.82 10.86 15.70
C MET A 1 -7.83 10.32 14.29
N THR A 2 -6.76 10.49 13.55
CA THR A 2 -6.72 10.10 12.13
C THR A 2 -6.48 8.61 12.00
N LYS A 3 -7.37 7.90 11.31
CA LYS A 3 -7.21 6.48 10.98
C LYS A 3 -6.80 6.34 9.53
N LEU A 4 -5.81 5.50 9.26
CA LEU A 4 -5.24 5.34 7.92
C LEU A 4 -5.25 3.88 7.50
N LEU A 5 -5.92 3.62 6.38
CA LEU A 5 -5.90 2.34 5.70
C LEU A 5 -4.96 2.48 4.50
N LEU A 6 -3.86 1.74 4.54
CA LEU A 6 -2.92 1.62 3.45
C LEU A 6 -3.20 0.28 2.75
N CYS A 7 -3.31 0.31 1.42
CA CYS A 7 -3.56 -0.90 0.65
C CYS A 7 -2.46 -1.08 -0.39
N ASP A 8 -1.93 -2.28 -0.54
CA ASP A 8 -1.29 -2.65 -1.79
C ASP A 8 -2.28 -2.48 -2.96
N VAL A 9 -1.76 -2.22 -4.17
CA VAL A 9 -2.60 -1.97 -5.35
C VAL A 9 -2.75 -3.22 -6.21
N ASP A 10 -1.65 -3.92 -6.51
CA ASP A 10 -1.57 -4.95 -7.54
C ASP A 10 -1.67 -6.35 -6.93
N GLY A 11 -2.84 -6.99 -6.99
CA GLY A 11 -3.10 -8.24 -6.25
C GLY A 11 -3.93 -8.02 -4.98
N THR A 12 -4.05 -6.76 -4.55
CA THR A 12 -4.86 -6.37 -3.39
C THR A 12 -6.14 -5.62 -3.76
N LEU A 13 -6.02 -4.48 -4.45
CA LEU A 13 -7.17 -3.68 -4.89
C LEU A 13 -7.57 -3.95 -6.35
N THR A 14 -6.58 -4.24 -7.19
CA THR A 14 -6.74 -4.35 -8.63
C THR A 14 -6.08 -5.60 -9.20
N GLU A 15 -6.56 -5.99 -10.38
CA GLU A 15 -5.96 -7.02 -11.22
C GLU A 15 -5.94 -6.56 -12.68
N THR A 16 -5.28 -7.35 -13.55
CA THR A 16 -5.21 -7.02 -14.98
C THR A 16 -6.51 -7.37 -15.70
N VAL A 17 -6.89 -6.54 -16.67
CA VAL A 17 -8.01 -6.86 -17.59
C VAL A 17 -7.59 -7.98 -18.54
N SER A 18 -6.32 -7.97 -18.96
CA SER A 18 -5.72 -8.93 -19.87
C SER A 18 -5.52 -10.33 -19.28
N GLY A 19 -5.57 -10.47 -17.95
CA GLY A 19 -5.19 -11.70 -17.24
C GLY A 19 -3.67 -11.94 -17.21
N ALA A 20 -2.86 -11.02 -17.74
CA ALA A 20 -1.41 -11.10 -17.61
C ALA A 20 -0.95 -10.85 -16.17
N THR A 21 0.21 -11.39 -15.79
CA THR A 21 0.79 -11.17 -14.45
C THR A 21 1.11 -9.70 -14.18
N PHE A 22 1.44 -8.94 -15.23
CA PHE A 22 1.73 -7.51 -15.14
C PHE A 22 0.84 -6.76 -16.12
N LYS A 23 0.47 -5.53 -15.76
CA LYS A 23 -0.33 -4.64 -16.59
C LYS A 23 0.40 -4.31 -17.89
N GLN A 24 -0.27 -4.49 -19.02
CA GLN A 24 0.31 -4.30 -20.35
C GLN A 24 0.22 -2.85 -20.86
N ASN A 25 -0.68 -2.05 -20.28
CA ASN A 25 -0.83 -0.62 -20.54
C ASN A 25 -1.54 0.05 -19.35
N PRO A 26 -1.57 1.39 -19.25
CA PRO A 26 -2.17 2.09 -18.10
C PRO A 26 -3.65 1.80 -17.82
N ARG A 27 -4.40 1.30 -18.81
CA ARG A 27 -5.80 0.92 -18.67
C ARG A 27 -6.03 -0.58 -18.55
N ASP A 28 -4.96 -1.38 -18.49
CA ASP A 28 -5.03 -2.81 -18.20
C ASP A 28 -5.26 -3.07 -16.71
N VAL A 29 -6.23 -2.37 -16.13
CA VAL A 29 -6.55 -2.38 -14.70
C VAL A 29 -8.05 -2.52 -14.55
N LYS A 30 -8.46 -3.47 -13.71
CA LYS A 30 -9.82 -3.53 -13.17
C LYS A 30 -9.77 -3.72 -11.67
N VAL A 31 -10.84 -3.31 -10.99
CA VAL A 31 -11.02 -3.62 -9.57
C VAL A 31 -11.00 -5.13 -9.40
N MET A 32 -10.29 -5.61 -8.39
CA MET A 32 -10.18 -7.05 -8.15
C MET A 32 -11.55 -7.65 -7.89
N GLU A 33 -11.92 -8.58 -8.77
CA GLU A 33 -13.15 -9.33 -8.67
C GLU A 33 -12.83 -10.59 -7.85
N GLY A 34 -13.17 -10.60 -6.56
CA GLY A 34 -12.99 -11.80 -5.75
C GLY A 34 -13.72 -12.98 -6.41
N VAL A 35 -13.25 -14.20 -6.18
CA VAL A 35 -13.79 -15.44 -6.76
C VAL A 35 -15.32 -15.61 -6.55
N GLU A 36 -15.93 -14.83 -5.64
CA GLU A 36 -17.39 -14.77 -5.45
C GLU A 36 -18.02 -13.37 -5.36
N ALA A 37 -17.30 -12.25 -5.57
CA ALA A 37 -17.93 -10.93 -5.66
C ALA A 37 -16.99 -9.84 -6.21
N VAL A 38 -17.40 -9.22 -7.32
CA VAL A 38 -16.91 -7.92 -7.84
C VAL A 38 -17.06 -6.81 -6.77
N GLU A 39 -18.02 -6.95 -5.84
CA GLU A 39 -18.42 -5.93 -4.86
C GLU A 39 -17.52 -5.87 -3.60
N ALA A 40 -16.65 -6.85 -3.35
CA ALA A 40 -15.98 -6.98 -2.04
C ALA A 40 -14.99 -5.85 -1.75
N VAL A 41 -14.16 -5.46 -2.73
CA VAL A 41 -13.19 -4.37 -2.56
C VAL A 41 -13.92 -3.04 -2.37
N GLU A 42 -14.90 -2.74 -3.22
CA GLU A 42 -15.67 -1.51 -3.11
C GLU A 42 -16.45 -1.44 -1.78
N ALA A 43 -17.08 -2.54 -1.37
CA ALA A 43 -17.78 -2.63 -0.09
C ALA A 43 -16.84 -2.42 1.09
N ALA A 44 -15.64 -3.02 1.05
CA ALA A 44 -14.62 -2.81 2.06
C ALA A 44 -14.21 -1.33 2.13
N LEU A 45 -13.79 -0.74 1.01
CA LEU A 45 -13.38 0.65 0.95
C LEU A 45 -14.48 1.61 1.42
N ASN A 46 -15.73 1.37 1.03
CA ASN A 46 -16.88 2.16 1.51
C ASN A 46 -17.05 2.02 3.03
N TRP A 47 -16.92 0.82 3.60
CA TRP A 47 -17.06 0.59 5.04
C TRP A 47 -16.05 1.40 5.87
N TYR A 48 -14.80 1.47 5.42
CA TYR A 48 -13.74 2.24 6.07
C TYR A 48 -13.95 3.75 5.86
N ARG A 49 -14.27 4.19 4.64
CA ARG A 49 -14.58 5.60 4.34
C ARG A 49 -15.72 6.12 5.21
N ASP A 50 -16.81 5.36 5.34
CA ASP A 50 -18.00 5.74 6.11
C ASP A 50 -17.74 5.75 7.63
N ARG A 51 -16.53 5.38 8.07
CA ARG A 51 -16.04 5.41 9.45
C ARG A 51 -14.85 6.36 9.60
N ASP A 52 -14.72 7.34 8.71
CA ASP A 52 -13.70 8.39 8.76
C ASP A 52 -12.26 7.85 8.70
N TRP A 53 -12.02 6.77 7.95
CA TRP A 53 -10.67 6.35 7.60
C TRP A 53 -10.20 7.09 6.34
N HIS A 54 -8.97 7.57 6.37
CA HIS A 54 -8.24 7.92 5.16
C HIS A 54 -7.77 6.64 4.48
N ILE A 55 -7.84 6.59 3.16
CA ILE A 55 -7.46 5.39 2.41
C ILE A 55 -6.48 5.77 1.30
N VAL A 56 -5.34 5.08 1.24
CA VAL A 56 -4.28 5.31 0.27
C VAL A 56 -3.73 4.01 -0.31
N GLY A 57 -3.25 4.05 -1.56
CA GLY A 57 -2.55 2.93 -2.18
C GLY A 57 -1.03 2.99 -1.96
N ILE A 58 -0.37 1.84 -1.84
CA ILE A 58 1.08 1.67 -1.66
C ILE A 58 1.61 0.60 -2.63
N SER A 59 2.36 0.98 -3.67
CA SER A 59 2.67 0.08 -4.78
C SER A 59 4.16 0.01 -5.16
N ASN A 60 4.66 -1.19 -5.42
CA ASN A 60 5.98 -1.43 -6.01
C ASN A 60 5.88 -1.53 -7.54
N GLN A 61 6.38 -0.54 -8.29
CA GLN A 61 6.30 -0.50 -9.77
C GLN A 61 7.63 -0.86 -10.45
N GLY A 62 8.12 -2.08 -10.17
CA GLY A 62 9.43 -2.56 -10.65
C GLY A 62 9.60 -2.61 -12.17
N GLY A 63 8.51 -2.62 -12.94
CA GLY A 63 8.54 -2.54 -14.41
C GLY A 63 9.21 -1.27 -14.93
N CYS A 64 9.27 -0.21 -14.12
CA CYS A 64 9.95 1.04 -14.50
C CYS A 64 11.48 0.93 -14.48
N ALA A 65 12.04 0.03 -13.67
CA ALA A 65 13.47 -0.21 -13.58
C ALA A 65 13.92 -1.50 -14.27
N ALA A 66 13.01 -2.45 -14.46
CA ALA A 66 13.28 -3.69 -15.17
C ALA A 66 13.48 -3.42 -16.67
N ILE A 67 14.61 -3.85 -17.23
CA ILE A 67 14.94 -3.67 -18.65
C ILE A 67 14.47 -4.88 -19.45
N ASP A 68 13.68 -4.63 -20.48
CA ASP A 68 13.37 -5.60 -21.51
C ASP A 68 14.59 -5.84 -22.40
N GLN A 69 15.11 -7.07 -22.36
CA GLN A 69 16.29 -7.47 -23.13
C GLN A 69 16.09 -7.37 -24.65
N LYS A 70 14.84 -7.40 -25.14
CA LYS A 70 14.55 -7.30 -26.58
C LYS A 70 14.63 -5.87 -27.08
N THR A 71 14.14 -4.92 -26.29
CA THR A 71 14.04 -3.51 -26.69
C THR A 71 15.15 -2.64 -26.11
N GLY A 72 15.86 -3.14 -25.09
CA GLY A 72 16.87 -2.38 -24.34
C GLY A 72 16.27 -1.23 -23.51
N LYS A 73 14.95 -1.26 -23.27
CA LYS A 73 14.19 -0.20 -22.58
C LYS A 73 13.47 -0.77 -21.35
N PRO A 74 13.07 0.09 -20.40
CA PRO A 74 12.18 -0.34 -19.32
C PRO A 74 10.90 -1.02 -19.83
N PHE A 75 10.38 -2.01 -19.10
CA PHE A 75 9.08 -2.63 -19.42
C PHE A 75 7.90 -1.65 -19.29
N LYS A 76 8.05 -0.62 -18.45
CA LYS A 76 7.05 0.41 -18.21
C LYS A 76 7.75 1.77 -18.11
N THR A 77 7.16 2.84 -18.66
CA THR A 77 7.66 4.19 -18.42
C THR A 77 7.14 4.73 -17.08
N ILE A 78 7.76 5.78 -16.55
CA ILE A 78 7.24 6.43 -15.33
C ILE A 78 5.88 7.07 -15.62
N GLU A 79 5.72 7.64 -16.82
CA GLU A 79 4.48 8.24 -17.28
C GLU A 79 3.35 7.22 -17.37
N ASP A 80 3.63 6.01 -17.85
CA ASP A 80 2.65 4.92 -17.87
C ASP A 80 2.27 4.48 -16.46
N ALA A 81 3.24 4.37 -15.53
CA ALA A 81 2.95 4.06 -14.13
C ALA A 81 2.08 5.15 -13.48
N ILE A 82 2.37 6.43 -13.73
CA ILE A 82 1.54 7.54 -13.25
C ILE A 82 0.12 7.45 -13.81
N ALA A 83 -0.02 7.23 -15.12
CA ALA A 83 -1.31 7.11 -15.78
C ALA A 83 -2.12 5.93 -15.25
N GLU A 84 -1.45 4.82 -14.93
CA GLU A 84 -2.06 3.64 -14.32
C GLU A 84 -2.58 3.91 -12.90
N MET A 85 -1.79 4.58 -12.06
CA MET A 85 -2.22 4.96 -10.72
C MET A 85 -3.37 5.98 -10.79
N ALA A 86 -3.31 6.93 -11.72
CA ALA A 86 -4.40 7.89 -11.94
C ALA A 86 -5.69 7.19 -12.36
N TYR A 87 -5.63 6.23 -13.28
CA TYR A 87 -6.79 5.44 -13.68
C TYR A 87 -7.31 4.56 -12.53
N THR A 88 -6.42 4.05 -11.67
CA THR A 88 -6.83 3.32 -10.46
C THR A 88 -7.62 4.22 -9.50
N LEU A 89 -7.23 5.49 -9.33
CA LEU A 89 -7.99 6.47 -8.54
C LEU A 89 -9.36 6.83 -9.17
N GLU A 90 -9.48 6.75 -10.51
CA GLU A 90 -10.78 6.90 -11.20
C GLU A 90 -11.70 5.71 -10.90
N LEU A 91 -11.16 4.48 -10.90
CA LEU A 91 -11.91 3.26 -10.59
C LEU A 91 -12.28 3.16 -9.11
N LEU A 92 -11.41 3.61 -8.20
CA LEU A 92 -11.55 3.51 -6.75
C LEU A 92 -11.52 4.90 -6.11
N PRO A 93 -12.59 5.71 -6.27
CA PRO A 93 -12.62 7.11 -5.83
C PRO A 93 -12.55 7.31 -4.30
N GLN A 94 -12.66 6.22 -3.53
CA GLN A 94 -12.43 6.19 -2.07
C GLN A 94 -10.95 6.40 -1.71
N LEU A 95 -10.03 6.05 -2.61
CA LEU A 95 -8.61 6.33 -2.44
C LEU A 95 -8.35 7.82 -2.58
N GLN A 96 -7.55 8.36 -1.65
CA GLN A 96 -7.19 9.78 -1.65
C GLN A 96 -5.89 10.02 -2.44
N ALA A 97 -4.97 9.07 -2.38
CA ALA A 97 -3.72 9.08 -3.14
C ALA A 97 -3.19 7.65 -3.32
N ILE A 98 -2.27 7.48 -4.26
CA ILE A 98 -1.45 6.28 -4.38
C ILE A 98 0.01 6.70 -4.36
N TYR A 99 0.79 6.11 -3.46
CA TYR A 99 2.23 6.21 -3.41
C TYR A 99 2.84 5.00 -4.10
N PHE A 100 3.78 5.21 -5.00
CA PHE A 100 4.47 4.12 -5.66
C PHE A 100 5.97 4.33 -5.79
N CYS A 101 6.71 3.23 -5.70
CA CYS A 101 8.16 3.20 -5.90
C CYS A 101 8.49 2.54 -7.25
N PRO A 102 9.09 3.28 -8.22
CA PRO A 102 9.39 2.74 -9.54
C PRO A 102 10.71 1.97 -9.61
N ASP A 103 11.63 2.16 -8.66
CA ASP A 103 12.99 1.62 -8.75
C ASP A 103 13.23 0.46 -7.78
N PHE A 104 14.26 -0.35 -8.08
CA PHE A 104 14.64 -1.50 -7.25
C PHE A 104 15.38 -1.12 -5.98
N LYS A 105 15.94 0.09 -5.92
CA LYS A 105 16.71 0.57 -4.76
C LYS A 105 15.83 1.30 -3.74
N GLY A 106 14.62 1.68 -4.12
CA GLY A 106 13.71 2.43 -3.25
C GLY A 106 14.11 3.90 -3.09
N TYR A 107 14.75 4.48 -4.11
CA TYR A 107 15.27 5.85 -4.05
C TYR A 107 14.22 6.91 -4.35
N PHE A 108 13.18 6.55 -5.11
CA PHE A 108 12.12 7.48 -5.48
C PHE A 108 10.76 6.97 -5.05
N CYS A 109 9.90 7.91 -4.65
CA CYS A 109 8.48 7.68 -4.48
C CYS A 109 7.72 8.72 -5.27
N TYR A 110 6.64 8.30 -5.92
CA TYR A 110 5.69 9.19 -6.56
C TYR A 110 4.36 9.06 -5.84
N LYS A 111 3.79 10.20 -5.46
CA LYS A 111 2.40 10.31 -5.02
C LYS A 111 1.57 10.77 -6.21
N VAL A 112 0.55 10.01 -6.55
CA VAL A 112 -0.50 10.39 -7.50
C VAL A 112 -1.78 10.63 -6.70
N SER A 113 -2.42 11.78 -6.91
CA SER A 113 -3.65 12.19 -6.23
C SER A 113 -4.50 13.05 -7.16
N LYS A 114 -5.72 13.38 -6.72
CA LYS A 114 -6.60 14.32 -7.46
C LYS A 114 -5.99 15.73 -7.55
N ASP A 115 -5.15 16.10 -6.58
CA ASP A 115 -4.49 17.41 -6.51
C ASP A 115 -3.21 17.48 -7.37
N GLY A 116 -2.79 16.35 -7.93
CA GLY A 116 -1.64 16.27 -8.83
C GLY A 116 -0.65 15.18 -8.45
N ILE A 117 0.55 15.31 -9.01
CA ILE A 117 1.64 14.34 -8.90
C ILE A 117 2.79 15.00 -8.13
N THR A 118 3.32 14.30 -7.13
CA THR A 118 4.51 14.75 -6.37
C THR A 118 5.56 13.66 -6.39
N LYS A 119 6.81 14.04 -6.65
CA LYS A 119 7.97 13.14 -6.58
C LYS A 119 8.76 13.43 -5.31
N TYR A 120 9.08 12.38 -4.59
CA TYR A 120 9.95 12.37 -3.42
C TYR A 120 11.21 11.59 -3.76
N ASP A 121 12.31 11.96 -3.11
CA ASP A 121 13.57 11.26 -3.23
C ASP A 121 14.17 10.94 -1.87
N HIS A 122 15.11 10.00 -1.89
CA HIS A 122 15.78 9.44 -0.71
C HIS A 122 16.53 10.48 0.14
N SER A 123 16.89 11.65 -0.41
CA SER A 123 17.52 12.71 0.40
C SER A 123 16.57 13.30 1.45
N GLN A 124 15.26 13.08 1.30
CA GLN A 124 14.22 13.53 2.23
C GLN A 124 14.02 12.58 3.42
N LYS A 125 14.85 11.53 3.55
CA LYS A 125 14.79 10.53 4.63
C LYS A 125 14.84 11.08 6.04
N ALA A 126 15.59 12.17 6.27
CA ALA A 126 15.68 12.81 7.58
C ALA A 126 14.30 13.17 8.14
N VAL A 127 13.33 13.42 7.26
CA VAL A 127 11.97 13.80 7.60
C VAL A 127 11.10 12.59 7.99
N LEU A 128 11.53 11.37 7.65
CA LEU A 128 10.84 10.11 7.95
C LEU A 128 11.39 9.44 9.23
N LEU A 129 12.51 9.92 9.78
CA LEU A 129 13.16 9.36 10.97
C LEU A 129 12.26 9.23 12.21
N PRO A 130 11.34 10.18 12.53
CA PRO A 130 10.43 10.01 13.68
C PRO A 130 9.49 8.81 13.55
N TYR A 131 9.32 8.28 12.34
CA TYR A 131 8.46 7.13 12.01
C TYR A 131 9.28 5.86 11.76
N ALA A 132 10.59 5.89 11.96
CA ALA A 132 11.45 4.73 11.86
C ALA A 132 11.55 4.03 13.22
N ASN A 133 11.59 2.70 13.22
CA ASN A 133 11.77 1.91 14.43
C ASN A 133 13.18 2.13 15.01
N TYR A 134 13.31 3.06 15.97
CA TYR A 134 14.58 3.48 16.57
C TYR A 134 15.03 2.53 17.69
N ASP A 135 15.95 1.61 17.39
CA ASP A 135 16.71 0.88 18.42
C ASP A 135 18.21 1.10 18.21
N SER A 136 18.75 2.11 18.88
CA SER A 136 20.16 2.48 18.80
C SER A 136 21.14 1.49 19.43
N SER A 137 20.68 0.34 19.93
CA SER A 137 21.52 -0.63 20.65
C SER A 137 22.14 -1.72 19.76
N VAL A 138 21.80 -1.77 18.46
CA VAL A 138 22.25 -2.84 17.55
C VAL A 138 23.50 -2.41 16.76
N ASP A 139 24.56 -3.22 16.76
CA ASP A 139 25.75 -2.97 15.91
C ASP A 139 25.40 -3.16 14.41
N GLY A 140 25.84 -2.23 13.55
CA GLY A 140 25.45 -2.19 12.13
C GLY A 140 24.07 -1.56 11.88
N TYR A 141 23.58 -0.72 12.77
CA TYR A 141 22.22 -0.17 12.69
C TYR A 141 22.00 0.81 11.54
N GLU A 142 23.00 1.64 11.19
CA GLU A 142 22.86 2.67 10.14
C GLU A 142 22.49 2.06 8.76
N TRP A 143 23.00 0.87 8.42
CA TRP A 143 22.66 0.22 7.14
C TRP A 143 21.26 -0.38 7.13
N LYS A 144 20.79 -0.95 8.25
CA LYS A 144 19.43 -1.50 8.37
C LYS A 144 18.38 -0.40 8.35
N LEU A 145 18.66 0.73 8.99
CA LEU A 145 17.77 1.89 9.00
C LEU A 145 17.61 2.48 7.60
N ASP A 146 18.71 2.53 6.83
CA ASP A 146 18.66 3.01 5.45
C ASP A 146 17.77 2.09 4.59
N GLU A 147 17.90 0.77 4.70
CA GLU A 147 17.04 -0.17 3.97
C GLU A 147 15.57 -0.12 4.39
N GLN A 148 15.29 0.02 5.68
CA GLN A 148 13.93 0.16 6.20
C GLN A 148 13.26 1.46 5.75
N LEU A 149 14.03 2.52 5.51
CA LEU A 149 13.50 3.80 5.03
C LEU A 149 13.40 3.90 3.51
N ASN A 150 13.80 2.86 2.77
CA ASN A 150 13.62 2.85 1.33
C ASN A 150 12.12 2.87 0.96
N PHE A 151 11.79 3.54 -0.14
CA PHE A 151 10.42 3.61 -0.61
C PHE A 151 9.91 2.28 -1.16
N ARG A 152 10.79 1.42 -1.65
CA ARG A 152 10.40 0.10 -2.18
C ARG A 152 10.10 -0.85 -1.03
N LYS A 153 8.91 -1.47 -1.02
CA LYS A 153 8.60 -2.58 -0.10
C LYS A 153 9.61 -3.71 -0.29
N PRO A 154 10.16 -4.32 0.79
CA PRO A 154 9.69 -4.25 2.18
C PRO A 154 10.15 -3.01 2.98
N GLY A 155 10.82 -2.04 2.36
CA GLY A 155 11.04 -0.73 2.98
C GLY A 155 9.72 -0.01 3.29
N ALA A 156 9.71 0.72 4.41
CA ALA A 156 8.56 1.44 4.96
C ALA A 156 8.44 2.89 4.45
N GLY A 157 9.32 3.36 3.55
CA GLY A 157 9.39 4.77 3.18
C GLY A 157 8.08 5.34 2.62
N MET A 158 7.33 4.56 1.81
CA MET A 158 6.02 4.99 1.30
C MET A 158 4.96 5.09 2.41
N ILE A 159 4.97 4.14 3.34
CA ILE A 159 4.04 4.10 4.47
C ILE A 159 4.32 5.28 5.41
N ASN A 160 5.58 5.50 5.77
CA ASN A 160 5.99 6.60 6.64
C ASN A 160 5.66 7.97 6.04
N LEU A 161 5.80 8.11 4.73
CA LEU A 161 5.40 9.33 4.02
C LEU A 161 3.88 9.56 4.13
N ALA A 162 3.07 8.52 3.94
CA ALA A 162 1.62 8.61 4.09
C ALA A 162 1.21 8.94 5.54
N LEU A 163 1.77 8.23 6.54
CA LEU A 163 1.52 8.49 7.96
C LEU A 163 1.77 9.96 8.33
N LYS A 164 2.90 10.50 7.85
CA LYS A 164 3.26 11.91 8.07
C LYS A 164 2.28 12.88 7.40
N GLU A 165 1.88 12.62 6.16
CA GLU A 165 0.98 13.53 5.43
C GLU A 165 -0.44 13.56 5.99
N PHE A 166 -0.88 12.44 6.58
CA PHE A 166 -2.19 12.33 7.21
C PHE A 166 -2.18 12.67 8.71
N ASP A 167 -1.06 13.15 9.24
CA ASP A 167 -0.92 13.52 10.65
C ASP A 167 -1.35 12.37 11.59
N CYS A 168 -1.00 11.14 11.18
CA CYS A 168 -1.12 9.97 12.04
C CYS A 168 0.05 10.03 13.04
N ASP A 169 -0.06 10.93 14.03
CA ASP A 169 0.93 11.10 15.08
C ASP A 169 1.31 9.75 15.69
N GLY A 170 2.60 9.40 15.59
CA GLY A 170 3.20 8.09 15.84
C GLY A 170 3.13 7.56 17.28
N LEU A 171 2.18 8.04 18.09
CA LEU A 171 1.92 7.56 19.44
C LEU A 171 0.70 6.62 19.51
N ASN A 172 -0.08 6.47 18.44
CA ASN A 172 -1.14 5.47 18.39
C ASN A 172 -1.16 4.67 17.07
N MET A 173 -0.20 3.75 16.94
CA MET A 173 -0.06 2.86 15.78
C MET A 173 -1.26 1.92 15.58
N GLU A 174 -2.17 1.81 16.57
CA GLU A 174 -3.44 1.08 16.46
C GLU A 174 -4.38 1.67 15.38
N ALA A 175 -4.17 2.93 14.99
CA ALA A 175 -4.99 3.64 14.01
C ALA A 175 -4.54 3.46 12.55
N ALA A 176 -3.45 2.73 12.29
CA ALA A 176 -2.92 2.53 10.94
C ALA A 176 -2.78 1.05 10.58
N TRP A 177 -3.24 0.69 9.38
CA TRP A 177 -3.27 -0.69 8.89
C TRP A 177 -2.80 -0.78 7.45
N MET A 178 -1.91 -1.72 7.18
CA MET A 178 -1.55 -2.13 5.83
C MET A 178 -2.34 -3.39 5.43
N VAL A 179 -2.96 -3.36 4.26
CA VAL A 179 -3.57 -4.53 3.63
C VAL A 179 -2.74 -4.91 2.41
N GLY A 180 -2.34 -6.17 2.31
CA GLY A 180 -1.54 -6.65 1.17
C GLY A 180 -1.63 -8.16 0.95
N ASP A 181 -1.29 -8.60 -0.27
CA ASP A 181 -1.31 -10.01 -0.68
C ASP A 181 0.07 -10.67 -0.63
N ARG A 182 1.14 -9.90 -0.39
CA ARG A 182 2.52 -10.41 -0.42
C ARG A 182 3.23 -10.25 0.92
N GLU A 183 4.27 -11.07 1.12
CA GLU A 183 5.11 -10.96 2.32
C GLU A 183 5.82 -9.61 2.41
N GLU A 184 6.17 -8.99 1.27
CA GLU A 184 6.78 -7.66 1.26
C GLU A 184 5.86 -6.56 1.83
N ASP A 185 4.53 -6.72 1.75
CA ASP A 185 3.57 -5.79 2.36
C ASP A 185 3.56 -5.92 3.88
N LYS A 186 3.59 -7.16 4.35
CA LYS A 186 3.64 -7.49 5.77
C LYS A 186 4.95 -7.02 6.40
N GLU A 187 6.07 -7.23 5.72
CA GLU A 187 7.38 -6.74 6.15
C GLU A 187 7.43 -5.21 6.14
N ALA A 188 6.86 -4.54 5.12
CA ALA A 188 6.76 -3.07 5.08
C ALA A 188 5.93 -2.52 6.24
N ALA A 189 4.79 -3.15 6.55
CA ALA A 189 3.96 -2.81 7.70
C ALA A 189 4.74 -2.96 9.02
N SER A 190 5.46 -4.08 9.18
CA SER A 190 6.31 -4.32 10.35
C SER A 190 7.44 -3.31 10.46
N ASN A 191 8.07 -2.91 9.36
CA ASN A 191 9.14 -1.90 9.35
C ASN A 191 8.61 -0.50 9.66
N ALA A 192 7.34 -0.23 9.34
CA ALA A 192 6.62 1.00 9.70
C ALA A 192 5.96 0.94 11.09
N LEU A 193 6.09 -0.19 11.80
CA LEU A 193 5.44 -0.45 13.09
C LEU A 193 3.90 -0.33 13.09
N ILE A 194 3.25 -0.60 11.96
CA ILE A 194 1.79 -0.59 11.85
C ILE A 194 1.23 -2.00 11.74
N HIS A 195 -0.08 -2.13 11.93
CA HIS A 195 -0.75 -3.43 11.80
C HIS A 195 -0.81 -3.89 10.35
N PHE A 196 -0.90 -5.22 10.17
CA PHE A 196 -1.05 -5.85 8.86
C PHE A 196 -2.28 -6.74 8.82
N CYS A 197 -3.03 -6.69 7.71
CA CYS A 197 -4.12 -7.60 7.42
C CYS A 197 -3.90 -8.24 6.03
N PRO A 198 -3.87 -9.58 5.91
CA PRO A 198 -3.81 -10.24 4.61
C PRO A 198 -5.00 -9.85 3.73
N ALA A 199 -4.76 -9.54 2.46
CA ALA A 199 -5.78 -9.04 1.55
C ALA A 199 -6.96 -10.02 1.36
N ASP A 200 -6.69 -11.33 1.34
CA ASP A 200 -7.75 -12.36 1.25
C ASP A 200 -8.66 -12.39 2.47
N LEU A 201 -8.09 -12.21 3.66
CA LEU A 201 -8.85 -12.11 4.91
C LEU A 201 -9.71 -10.84 4.89
N TRP A 202 -9.09 -9.71 4.56
CA TRP A 202 -9.76 -8.41 4.44
C TRP A 202 -10.95 -8.45 3.48
N ARG A 203 -10.74 -8.92 2.23
CA ARG A 203 -11.81 -9.04 1.23
C ARG A 203 -12.88 -10.06 1.64
N SER A 204 -12.48 -11.20 2.23
CA SER A 204 -13.41 -12.24 2.65
C SER A 204 -14.45 -11.72 3.63
N ARG A 205 -14.11 -10.76 4.49
CA ARG A 205 -15.07 -10.13 5.39
C ARG A 205 -16.24 -9.46 4.67
N PHE A 206 -16.05 -8.98 3.45
CA PHE A 206 -17.06 -8.23 2.69
C PHE A 206 -17.74 -9.07 1.60
N THR A 207 -17.39 -10.36 1.50
CA THR A 207 -18.12 -11.30 0.64
C THR A 207 -19.44 -11.74 1.26
N LYS A 208 -20.43 -12.10 0.43
CA LYS A 208 -21.72 -12.61 0.90
C LYS A 208 -21.56 -13.98 1.56
N GLY A 209 -22.35 -14.24 2.60
CA GLY A 209 -22.34 -15.51 3.35
C GLY A 209 -21.65 -15.39 4.71
N ILE A 210 -21.86 -16.37 5.57
CA ILE A 210 -21.18 -16.47 6.87
C ILE A 210 -19.82 -17.13 6.62
N LYS A 211 -18.75 -16.40 6.91
CA LYS A 211 -17.39 -16.94 6.93
C LYS A 211 -16.92 -17.01 8.37
N GLU A 212 -16.47 -18.19 8.77
CA GLU A 212 -15.83 -18.38 10.07
C GLU A 212 -14.34 -18.11 9.90
N PHE A 213 -13.82 -17.15 10.67
CA PHE A 213 -12.40 -16.89 10.77
C PHE A 213 -11.91 -17.45 12.10
N THR A 214 -10.97 -18.39 12.06
CA THR A 214 -10.36 -18.98 13.27
C THR A 214 -8.98 -18.38 13.51
N GLY A 215 -8.59 -18.22 14.78
CA GLY A 215 -7.26 -17.75 15.16
C GLY A 215 -6.98 -16.26 14.94
N LEU A 216 -7.99 -15.43 14.74
CA LEU A 216 -7.81 -13.97 14.69
C LEU A 216 -7.43 -13.42 16.07
N ASN A 217 -6.47 -12.51 16.10
CA ASN A 217 -6.16 -11.75 17.31
C ASN A 217 -7.17 -10.61 17.52
N ARG A 218 -7.15 -10.01 18.70
CA ARG A 218 -8.06 -8.92 19.10
C ARG A 218 -8.02 -7.74 18.13
N ASP A 219 -6.83 -7.33 17.72
CA ASP A 219 -6.62 -6.17 16.85
C ASP A 219 -7.24 -6.39 15.47
N LEU A 220 -7.08 -7.59 14.90
CA LEU A 220 -7.69 -7.96 13.62
C LEU A 220 -9.21 -7.99 13.70
N ILE A 221 -9.77 -8.48 14.82
CA ILE A 221 -11.23 -8.47 15.00
C ILE A 221 -11.75 -7.03 15.10
N TRP A 222 -11.07 -6.19 15.89
CA TRP A 222 -11.42 -4.77 15.97
C TRP A 222 -11.34 -4.10 14.59
N PHE A 223 -10.29 -4.36 13.82
CA PHE A 223 -10.12 -3.81 12.47
C PHE A 223 -11.22 -4.24 11.52
N LEU A 224 -11.53 -5.54 11.47
CA LEU A 224 -12.51 -6.09 10.53
C LEU A 224 -13.97 -5.84 10.93
N GLU A 225 -14.25 -5.77 12.22
CA GLU A 225 -15.63 -5.70 12.74
C GLU A 225 -15.99 -4.36 13.37
N GLY A 226 -15.00 -3.56 13.78
CA GLY A 226 -15.21 -2.36 14.58
C GLY A 226 -15.70 -2.65 16.01
N VAL A 227 -15.46 -3.86 16.50
CA VAL A 227 -15.88 -4.30 17.84
C VAL A 227 -14.68 -4.31 18.78
N GLU A 228 -14.76 -3.55 19.87
CA GLU A 228 -13.86 -3.72 21.01
C GLU A 228 -14.29 -4.97 21.79
N ILE A 229 -13.44 -6.00 21.78
CA ILE A 229 -13.60 -7.23 22.58
C ILE A 229 -12.93 -7.05 23.92
#